data_AF-K2C3W5-F1
#
_entry.id   AF-K2C3W5-F1
#
_cell.length_a   1.000
_cell.length_b   1.000
_cell.length_c   1.000
_cell.angle_alpha   90.00
_cell.angle_beta   90.00
_cell.angle_gamma   90.00
#
_symmetry.space_group_name_H-M   'P 1'
#
loop_
_entity.id
_entity.type
_entity.pdbx_description
1 polymer ?
#
loop_
_entity_poly.entity_id
_entity_poly.type
_entity_poly.pdbx_seq_one_letter_code
_entity_poly.pdbx_strand_id
1 'polypeptide(L)'
;MYILGISAYYHDSAAALLKKGEIIACAQEERFTRKKHDARFPESAIRYCLQEGKITLKQVSHIVFYDKPFLTFERLLETYLTFAPKGFSSFLKAMPIWLKEKLFMKREIRQGLLKIDKTFKGELLFTQHHQSHAASAFFPSPFKEAAVLCLDGVGEWATTSLWLGKDNQLSSEWEINFPHSLGLLYSAFTYFTGFRVNSGEYKLMGLAPYGEAKYVDLILNHLVDVKEDGTYRLNMNYFDFATGFKMTNNRFADLFGRLPRTAEEKISQQD
;
A
#
# COMPACT_ATOMS: atom_id res chain seq x y z
N MET A 1 3.04 -26.91 11.63
CA MET A 1 3.01 -25.49 12.02
C MET A 1 2.02 -24.77 11.12
N TYR A 2 1.11 -24.01 11.70
CA TYR A 2 0.16 -23.16 10.97
C TYR A 2 0.50 -21.69 11.25
N ILE A 3 0.49 -20.86 10.20
CA ILE A 3 0.73 -19.41 10.29
C ILE A 3 -0.49 -18.69 9.72
N LEU A 4 -0.98 -17.68 10.43
CA LEU A 4 -2.07 -16.82 9.96
C LEU A 4 -1.54 -15.41 9.67
N GLY A 5 -1.53 -15.01 8.41
CA GLY A 5 -1.28 -13.63 7.99
C GLY A 5 -2.57 -12.81 8.05
N ILE A 6 -2.47 -11.56 8.52
CA ILE A 6 -3.60 -10.63 8.65
C ILE A 6 -3.23 -9.29 7.99
N SER A 7 -4.14 -8.79 7.16
CA SER A 7 -4.16 -7.39 6.69
C SER A 7 -5.41 -6.68 7.20
N ALA A 8 -5.27 -5.48 7.77
CA ALA A 8 -6.37 -4.70 8.34
C ALA A 8 -6.02 -3.21 8.51
N TYR A 9 -7.06 -2.39 8.75
CA TYR A 9 -7.03 -0.99 9.21
C TYR A 9 -6.44 0.04 8.26
N TYR A 10 -6.45 -0.24 6.95
CA TYR A 10 -6.15 0.75 5.92
C TYR A 10 -7.12 0.63 4.73
N HIS A 11 -6.95 -0.39 3.91
CA HIS A 11 -7.88 -0.88 2.91
C HIS A 11 -7.61 -2.37 2.66
N ASP A 12 -8.52 -3.04 1.95
CA ASP A 12 -8.36 -4.43 1.51
C ASP A 12 -8.00 -5.42 2.63
N SER A 13 -8.72 -5.34 3.75
CA SER A 13 -8.51 -6.28 4.85
C SER A 13 -8.67 -7.72 4.38
N ALA A 14 -7.77 -8.58 4.84
CA ALA A 14 -7.67 -9.95 4.37
C ALA A 14 -7.02 -10.87 5.41
N ALA A 15 -7.19 -12.17 5.21
CA ALA A 15 -6.49 -13.19 5.98
C ALA A 15 -5.95 -14.29 5.04
N ALA A 16 -4.81 -14.87 5.40
CA ALA A 16 -4.21 -16.00 4.71
C ALA A 16 -3.68 -17.02 5.73
N LEU A 17 -4.07 -18.28 5.58
CA LEU A 17 -3.60 -19.39 6.41
C LEU A 17 -2.61 -20.26 5.62
N LEU A 18 -1.44 -20.46 6.19
CA LEU A 18 -0.39 -21.32 5.65
C LEU A 18 -0.15 -22.52 6.55
N LYS A 19 0.21 -23.66 5.96
CA LYS A 19 0.67 -24.86 6.65
C LYS A 19 1.95 -25.37 6.00
N LYS A 20 3.07 -25.37 6.73
CA LYS A 20 4.37 -25.84 6.22
C LYS A 20 4.78 -25.23 4.86
N GLY A 21 4.51 -23.94 4.66
CA GLY A 21 4.83 -23.21 3.43
C GLY A 21 3.75 -23.24 2.36
N GLU A 22 2.73 -24.11 2.48
CA GLU A 22 1.63 -24.17 1.53
C GLU A 22 0.48 -23.26 1.96
N ILE A 23 -0.10 -22.53 1.00
CA ILE A 23 -1.31 -21.72 1.21
C ILE A 23 -2.50 -22.67 1.29
N ILE A 24 -3.17 -22.67 2.43
CA ILE A 24 -4.37 -23.48 2.66
C ILE A 24 -5.63 -22.72 2.23
N ALA A 25 -5.70 -21.44 2.62
CA ALA A 25 -6.80 -20.56 2.27
C ALA A 25 -6.36 -19.09 2.37
N CYS A 26 -6.95 -18.25 1.53
CA CYS A 26 -6.81 -16.80 1.63
C CYS A 26 -8.10 -16.13 1.17
N ALA A 27 -8.53 -15.08 1.85
CA ALA A 27 -9.73 -14.33 1.48
C ALA A 27 -9.65 -12.87 1.90
N GLN A 28 -10.32 -12.01 1.13
CA GLN A 28 -10.53 -10.60 1.47
C GLN A 28 -11.88 -10.42 2.19
N GLU A 29 -11.91 -9.56 3.20
CA GLU A 29 -13.08 -9.32 4.05
C GLU A 29 -14.27 -8.77 3.24
N GLU A 30 -13.99 -7.92 2.23
CA GLU A 30 -15.02 -7.34 1.36
C GLU A 30 -15.88 -8.38 0.62
N ARG A 31 -15.34 -9.61 0.41
CA ARG A 31 -16.10 -10.71 -0.22
C ARG A 31 -17.26 -11.15 0.65
N PHE A 32 -17.11 -11.07 1.97
CA PHE A 32 -18.14 -11.43 2.97
C PHE A 32 -19.00 -10.23 3.34
N THR A 33 -18.40 -9.07 3.60
CA THR A 33 -19.13 -7.89 4.08
C THR A 33 -19.86 -7.14 2.97
N ARG A 34 -19.49 -7.38 1.71
CA ARG A 34 -19.99 -6.69 0.51
C ARG A 34 -19.72 -5.18 0.52
N LYS A 35 -18.81 -4.73 1.39
CA LYS A 35 -18.32 -3.35 1.45
C LYS A 35 -16.98 -3.31 0.74
N LYS A 36 -16.94 -2.64 -0.42
CA LYS A 36 -15.72 -2.53 -1.22
C LYS A 36 -14.60 -1.86 -0.40
N HIS A 37 -13.39 -2.41 -0.46
CA HIS A 37 -12.21 -1.97 0.27
C HIS A 37 -12.42 -1.93 1.80
N ASP A 38 -13.15 -2.89 2.35
CA ASP A 38 -13.38 -2.96 3.80
C ASP A 38 -12.05 -2.97 4.56
N ALA A 39 -11.82 -1.93 5.34
CA ALA A 39 -10.59 -1.72 6.11
C ALA A 39 -10.67 -2.28 7.54
N ARG A 40 -11.82 -2.83 7.96
CA ARG A 40 -12.00 -3.29 9.35
C ARG A 40 -11.23 -4.58 9.61
N PHE A 41 -11.17 -5.02 10.87
CA PHE A 41 -10.59 -6.31 11.22
C PHE A 41 -11.25 -7.45 10.41
N PRO A 42 -10.47 -8.33 9.74
CA PRO A 42 -10.98 -9.32 8.80
C PRO A 42 -11.54 -10.56 9.51
N GLU A 43 -12.58 -10.39 10.34
CA GLU A 43 -13.14 -11.47 11.14
C GLU A 43 -13.69 -12.61 10.26
N SER A 44 -14.41 -12.26 9.20
CA SER A 44 -15.03 -13.25 8.31
C SER A 44 -13.97 -14.04 7.54
N ALA A 45 -12.96 -13.34 7.01
CA ALA A 45 -11.86 -13.98 6.30
C ALA A 45 -11.01 -14.88 7.20
N ILE A 46 -10.75 -14.50 8.46
CA ILE A 46 -10.05 -15.36 9.42
C ILE A 46 -10.87 -16.62 9.71
N ARG A 47 -12.17 -16.47 10.00
CA ARG A 47 -13.07 -17.62 10.27
C ARG A 47 -13.11 -18.58 9.08
N TYR A 48 -13.22 -18.04 7.86
CA TYR A 48 -13.14 -18.82 6.62
C TYR A 48 -11.82 -19.60 6.52
N CYS A 49 -10.67 -18.95 6.73
CA CYS A 49 -9.38 -19.62 6.65
C CYS A 49 -9.23 -20.74 7.68
N LEU A 50 -9.69 -20.53 8.91
CA LEU A 50 -9.69 -21.56 9.96
C LEU A 50 -10.59 -22.75 9.60
N GLN A 51 -11.76 -22.47 9.01
CA GLN A 51 -12.70 -23.50 8.55
C GLN A 51 -12.10 -24.35 7.43
N GLU A 52 -11.53 -23.73 6.39
CA GLU A 52 -10.86 -24.45 5.29
C GLU A 52 -9.67 -25.27 5.78
N GLY A 53 -8.91 -24.72 6.73
CA GLY A 53 -7.81 -25.44 7.38
C GLY A 53 -8.26 -26.56 8.32
N LYS A 54 -9.56 -26.65 8.64
CA LYS A 54 -10.14 -27.57 9.63
C LYS A 54 -9.41 -27.48 10.98
N ILE A 55 -9.08 -26.26 11.39
CA ILE A 55 -8.38 -25.98 12.65
C ILE A 55 -9.09 -24.89 13.44
N THR A 56 -8.75 -24.84 14.73
CA THR A 56 -9.10 -23.71 15.60
C THR A 56 -7.94 -22.72 15.69
N LEU A 57 -8.23 -21.49 16.15
CA LEU A 57 -7.20 -20.47 16.36
C LEU A 57 -6.08 -20.93 17.32
N LYS A 58 -6.39 -21.84 18.27
CA LYS A 58 -5.40 -22.43 19.19
C LYS A 58 -4.30 -23.23 18.51
N GLN A 59 -4.57 -23.75 17.32
CA GLN A 59 -3.61 -24.55 16.54
C GLN A 59 -2.73 -23.67 15.64
N VAL A 60 -3.03 -22.37 15.54
CA VAL A 60 -2.19 -21.39 14.84
C VAL A 60 -0.99 -21.08 15.71
N SER A 61 0.21 -21.32 15.16
CA SER A 61 1.48 -21.14 15.88
C SER A 61 1.89 -19.68 15.94
N HIS A 62 1.74 -18.95 14.83
CA HIS A 62 2.07 -17.53 14.74
C HIS A 62 0.99 -16.77 13.98
N ILE A 63 0.73 -15.56 14.43
CA ILE A 63 -0.08 -14.58 13.70
C ILE A 63 0.85 -13.45 13.27
N VAL A 64 0.79 -13.07 11.99
CA VAL A 64 1.70 -12.08 11.40
C VAL A 64 0.89 -10.93 10.81
N PHE A 65 1.27 -9.70 11.17
CA PHE A 65 0.74 -8.47 10.58
C PHE A 65 1.80 -7.81 9.69
N TYR A 66 1.37 -7.25 8.57
CA TYR A 66 2.24 -6.88 7.44
C TYR A 66 2.95 -5.53 7.57
N ASP A 67 2.57 -4.67 8.52
CA ASP A 67 3.09 -3.30 8.65
C ASP A 67 3.66 -3.07 10.05
N LYS A 68 4.83 -2.41 10.16
CA LYS A 68 5.39 -1.97 11.45
C LYS A 68 4.87 -0.58 11.82
N PRO A 69 3.97 -0.45 12.80
CA PRO A 69 3.27 0.83 13.04
C PRO A 69 4.18 1.99 13.44
N PHE A 70 5.29 1.69 14.13
CA PHE A 70 6.25 2.71 14.57
C PHE A 70 7.06 3.32 13.41
N LEU A 71 7.48 2.52 12.43
CA LEU A 71 8.21 3.03 11.27
C LEU A 71 7.29 3.88 10.39
N THR A 72 6.04 3.46 10.21
CA THR A 72 5.02 4.27 9.54
C THR A 72 4.78 5.59 10.27
N PHE A 73 4.77 5.58 11.61
CA PHE A 73 4.63 6.80 12.41
C PHE A 73 5.83 7.75 12.24
N GLU A 74 7.05 7.21 12.29
CA GLU A 74 8.30 7.94 12.06
C GLU A 74 8.29 8.64 10.70
N ARG A 75 7.92 7.93 9.62
CA ARG A 75 7.77 8.54 8.29
C ARG A 75 6.82 9.72 8.28
N LEU A 76 5.65 9.58 8.90
CA LEU A 76 4.68 10.65 8.93
C LEU A 76 5.30 11.89 9.59
N LEU A 77 5.92 11.73 10.76
CA LEU A 77 6.58 12.82 11.49
C LEU A 77 7.66 13.49 10.62
N GLU A 78 8.59 12.73 10.05
CA GLU A 78 9.69 13.26 9.24
C GLU A 78 9.21 13.93 7.96
N THR A 79 8.19 13.39 7.31
CA THR A 79 7.56 14.01 6.13
C THR A 79 7.06 15.41 6.49
N TYR A 80 6.32 15.53 7.58
CA TYR A 80 5.75 16.82 7.98
C TYR A 80 6.82 17.86 8.36
N LEU A 81 7.94 17.42 8.94
CA LEU A 81 9.09 18.28 9.24
C LEU A 81 9.81 18.71 7.95
N THR A 82 10.05 17.78 7.03
CA THR A 82 10.78 18.02 5.77
C THR A 82 10.08 19.06 4.90
N PHE A 83 8.74 19.07 4.90
CA PHE A 83 7.93 20.00 4.11
C PHE A 83 7.36 21.17 4.93
N ALA A 84 8.03 21.56 6.02
CA ALA A 84 7.67 22.77 6.77
C ALA A 84 7.78 24.03 5.87
N PRO A 85 6.89 25.03 6.04
CA PRO A 85 5.87 25.16 7.09
C PRO A 85 4.53 24.48 6.76
N LYS A 86 4.26 24.13 5.50
CA LYS A 86 2.97 23.54 5.08
C LYS A 86 2.71 22.19 5.74
N GLY A 87 3.73 21.33 5.81
CA GLY A 87 3.68 20.02 6.47
C GLY A 87 3.28 20.12 7.95
N PHE A 88 3.76 21.13 8.67
CA PHE A 88 3.43 21.32 10.10
C PHE A 88 1.94 21.60 10.34
N SER A 89 1.30 22.36 9.45
CA SER A 89 -0.15 22.62 9.58
C SER A 89 -1.00 21.36 9.37
N SER A 90 -0.54 20.45 8.49
CA SER A 90 -1.18 19.18 8.21
C SER A 90 -0.92 18.15 9.32
N PHE A 91 0.29 18.15 9.88
CA PHE A 91 0.65 17.37 11.06
C PHE A 91 -0.34 17.61 12.20
N LEU A 92 -0.59 18.86 12.59
CA LEU A 92 -1.47 19.19 13.71
C LEU A 92 -2.91 18.66 13.54
N LYS A 93 -3.39 18.57 12.29
CA LYS A 93 -4.73 18.05 11.98
C LYS A 93 -4.79 16.53 11.95
N ALA A 94 -3.75 15.89 11.42
CA ALA A 94 -3.74 14.45 11.19
C ALA A 94 -3.23 13.65 12.40
N MET A 95 -2.27 14.20 13.16
CA MET A 95 -1.53 13.51 14.21
C MET A 95 -2.41 12.84 15.28
N PRO A 96 -3.49 13.47 15.82
CA PRO A 96 -4.31 12.84 16.86
C PRO A 96 -4.99 11.54 16.39
N ILE A 97 -5.33 11.44 15.11
CA ILE A 97 -5.98 10.27 14.51
C ILE A 97 -4.93 9.16 14.33
N TRP A 98 -3.80 9.49 13.69
CA TRP A 98 -2.72 8.53 13.42
C TRP A 98 -2.09 7.98 14.69
N LEU A 99 -1.88 8.82 15.71
CA LEU A 99 -1.30 8.41 16.99
C LEU A 99 -2.17 7.36 17.67
N LYS A 100 -3.50 7.53 17.64
CA LYS A 100 -4.44 6.56 18.21
C LYS A 100 -4.51 5.28 17.36
N GLU A 101 -4.58 5.39 16.04
CA GLU A 101 -4.76 4.20 15.19
C GLU A 101 -3.51 3.33 15.12
N LYS A 102 -2.32 3.93 14.93
CA LYS A 102 -1.07 3.17 14.72
C LYS A 102 -0.48 2.64 16.03
N LEU A 103 -0.47 3.43 17.12
CA LEU A 103 0.11 2.96 18.39
C LEU A 103 -0.72 1.87 19.06
N PHE A 104 -2.05 1.85 18.83
CA PHE A 104 -2.92 0.81 19.40
C PHE A 104 -3.15 -0.39 18.46
N MET A 105 -2.51 -0.45 17.30
CA MET A 105 -2.71 -1.50 16.30
C MET A 105 -2.59 -2.93 16.88
N LYS A 106 -1.53 -3.19 17.67
CA LYS A 106 -1.32 -4.47 18.36
C LYS A 106 -2.49 -4.84 19.28
N ARG A 107 -3.06 -3.84 19.98
CA ARG A 107 -4.20 -4.02 20.87
C ARG A 107 -5.47 -4.31 20.09
N GLU A 108 -5.74 -3.55 19.02
CA GLU A 108 -6.95 -3.71 18.20
C GLU A 108 -6.98 -5.07 17.50
N ILE A 109 -5.86 -5.52 16.92
CA ILE A 109 -5.73 -6.87 16.34
C ILE A 109 -5.99 -7.94 17.41
N ARG A 110 -5.39 -7.79 18.60
CA ARG A 110 -5.60 -8.73 19.71
C ARG A 110 -7.07 -8.77 20.17
N GLN A 111 -7.74 -7.62 20.24
CA GLN A 111 -9.16 -7.57 20.56
C GLN A 111 -10.01 -8.25 19.48
N GLY A 112 -9.68 -8.06 18.20
CA GLY A 112 -10.33 -8.76 17.09
C GLY A 112 -10.19 -10.28 17.21
N LEU A 113 -8.98 -10.77 17.52
CA LEU A 113 -8.72 -12.21 17.73
C LEU A 113 -9.46 -12.77 18.95
N LEU A 114 -9.59 -12.00 20.03
CA LEU A 114 -10.35 -12.40 21.22
C LEU A 114 -11.86 -12.52 20.97
N LYS A 115 -12.40 -11.84 19.94
CA LYS A 115 -13.80 -12.05 19.50
C LYS A 115 -13.98 -13.41 18.80
N ILE A 116 -12.92 -13.92 18.17
CA ILE A 116 -12.93 -15.22 17.51
C ILE A 116 -12.69 -16.34 18.53
N ASP A 117 -11.69 -16.19 19.39
CA ASP A 117 -11.40 -17.11 20.49
C ASP A 117 -11.02 -16.32 21.75
N LYS A 118 -11.91 -16.31 22.74
CA LYS A 118 -11.72 -15.61 24.03
C LYS A 118 -10.49 -16.10 24.82
N THR A 119 -9.98 -17.28 24.50
CA THR A 119 -8.82 -17.88 25.15
C THR A 119 -7.52 -17.67 24.39
N PHE A 120 -7.53 -16.85 23.32
CA PHE A 120 -6.35 -16.56 22.52
C PHE A 120 -5.20 -15.99 23.35
N LYS A 121 -4.06 -16.69 23.32
CA LYS A 121 -2.79 -16.29 23.94
C LYS A 121 -1.62 -16.28 22.95
N GLY A 122 -1.89 -16.48 21.66
CA GLY A 122 -0.85 -16.56 20.63
C GLY A 122 -0.06 -15.27 20.50
N GLU A 123 1.16 -15.42 19.99
CA GLU A 123 2.05 -14.30 19.70
C GLU A 123 1.63 -13.60 18.40
N LEU A 124 1.67 -12.27 18.41
CA LEU A 124 1.48 -11.43 17.24
C LEU A 124 2.84 -10.86 16.82
N LEU A 125 3.27 -11.26 15.62
CA LEU A 125 4.49 -10.82 14.97
C LEU A 125 4.17 -9.72 13.95
N PHE A 126 5.17 -8.88 13.69
CA PHE A 126 5.09 -7.78 12.72
C PHE A 126 6.25 -7.90 11.74
N THR A 127 5.96 -7.83 10.46
CA THR A 127 6.95 -7.79 9.37
C THR A 127 6.88 -6.45 8.65
N GLN A 128 7.78 -6.23 7.69
CA GLN A 128 7.77 -5.02 6.86
C GLN A 128 6.75 -5.16 5.72
N HIS A 129 6.16 -4.03 5.30
CA HIS A 129 5.14 -4.00 4.25
C HIS A 129 5.69 -4.51 2.91
N HIS A 130 6.81 -3.95 2.44
CA HIS A 130 7.42 -4.37 1.19
C HIS A 130 8.02 -5.79 1.27
N GLN A 131 8.47 -6.23 2.45
CA GLN A 131 8.90 -7.61 2.66
C GLN A 131 7.71 -8.57 2.48
N SER A 132 6.53 -8.20 2.96
CA SER A 132 5.29 -8.97 2.76
C SER A 132 4.92 -9.06 1.29
N HIS A 133 4.99 -7.95 0.56
CA HIS A 133 4.79 -7.93 -0.89
C HIS A 133 5.77 -8.85 -1.62
N ALA A 134 7.06 -8.70 -1.36
CA ALA A 134 8.09 -9.49 -2.03
C ALA A 134 7.96 -10.99 -1.69
N ALA A 135 7.69 -11.34 -0.42
CA ALA A 135 7.43 -12.71 0.01
C ALA A 135 6.19 -13.32 -0.66
N SER A 136 5.11 -12.53 -0.81
CA SER A 136 3.88 -12.99 -1.45
C SER A 136 4.03 -13.25 -2.95
N ALA A 137 5.04 -12.64 -3.59
CA ALA A 137 5.39 -12.89 -4.99
C ALA A 137 6.38 -14.06 -5.13
N PHE A 138 7.46 -14.06 -4.34
CA PHE A 138 8.57 -15.00 -4.49
C PHE A 138 8.22 -16.43 -4.05
N PHE A 139 7.75 -16.62 -2.82
CA PHE A 139 7.54 -17.95 -2.26
C PHE A 139 6.51 -18.83 -2.98
N PRO A 140 5.40 -18.30 -3.53
CA PRO A 140 4.49 -19.09 -4.36
C PRO A 140 4.93 -19.18 -5.83
N SER A 141 5.98 -18.46 -6.26
CA SER A 141 6.48 -18.55 -7.63
C SER A 141 7.18 -19.89 -7.89
N PRO A 142 7.29 -20.34 -9.15
CA PRO A 142 8.01 -21.56 -9.48
C PRO A 142 9.55 -21.39 -9.46
N PHE A 143 10.05 -20.19 -9.17
CA PHE A 143 11.47 -19.87 -9.29
C PHE A 143 12.21 -20.14 -7.97
N LYS A 144 13.36 -20.81 -8.06
CA LYS A 144 14.28 -20.96 -6.92
C LYS A 144 15.13 -19.73 -6.69
N GLU A 145 15.34 -18.91 -7.70
CA GLU A 145 16.14 -17.70 -7.60
C GLU A 145 15.50 -16.64 -8.50
N ALA A 146 15.21 -15.46 -7.95
CA ALA A 146 14.55 -14.38 -8.67
C ALA A 146 14.83 -13.01 -8.05
N ALA A 147 14.94 -12.00 -8.89
CA ALA A 147 14.80 -10.61 -8.48
C ALA A 147 13.31 -10.29 -8.32
N VAL A 148 12.95 -9.61 -7.22
CA VAL A 148 11.58 -9.24 -6.89
C VAL A 148 11.50 -7.73 -6.74
N LEU A 149 10.76 -7.10 -7.66
CA LEU A 149 10.56 -5.65 -7.66
C LEU A 149 9.17 -5.33 -7.12
N CYS A 150 9.13 -4.63 -5.99
CA CYS A 150 7.90 -4.10 -5.41
C CYS A 150 7.74 -2.64 -5.83
N LEU A 151 6.65 -2.30 -6.53
CA LEU A 151 6.27 -0.92 -6.88
C LEU A 151 4.93 -0.61 -6.20
N ASP A 152 4.92 0.30 -5.24
CA ASP A 152 3.74 0.61 -4.43
C ASP A 152 3.52 2.13 -4.28
N GLY A 153 2.35 2.52 -3.77
CA GLY A 153 2.07 3.89 -3.36
C GLY A 153 3.01 4.31 -2.23
N VAL A 154 2.87 3.70 -1.06
CA VAL A 154 3.75 3.92 0.10
C VAL A 154 3.57 2.82 1.16
N GLY A 155 4.67 2.21 1.60
CA GLY A 155 4.71 1.34 2.78
C GLY A 155 5.03 2.11 4.07
N GLU A 156 5.91 1.55 4.90
CA GLU A 156 6.47 2.29 6.04
C GLU A 156 7.33 3.46 5.57
N TRP A 157 8.19 3.23 4.58
CA TRP A 157 9.07 4.22 3.94
C TRP A 157 9.19 3.97 2.45
N ALA A 158 9.49 2.73 2.10
CA ALA A 158 9.65 2.31 0.71
C ALA A 158 8.39 2.60 -0.11
N THR A 159 8.62 3.04 -1.33
CA THR A 159 7.64 3.17 -2.42
C THR A 159 8.04 2.28 -3.59
N THR A 160 9.33 1.96 -3.68
CA THR A 160 9.88 0.94 -4.57
C THR A 160 10.98 0.20 -3.84
N SER A 161 11.05 -1.12 -3.97
CA SER A 161 12.19 -1.89 -3.45
C SER A 161 12.51 -3.11 -4.29
N LEU A 162 13.80 -3.43 -4.34
CA LEU A 162 14.34 -4.62 -4.97
C LEU A 162 14.78 -5.62 -3.91
N TRP A 163 14.36 -6.86 -4.10
CA TRP A 163 14.75 -8.00 -3.26
C TRP A 163 15.35 -9.11 -4.10
N LEU A 164 16.29 -9.86 -3.54
CA LEU A 164 16.79 -11.10 -4.12
C LEU A 164 16.22 -12.27 -3.35
N GLY A 165 15.39 -13.06 -4.04
CA GLY A 165 14.88 -14.32 -3.55
C GLY A 165 15.80 -15.46 -3.97
N LYS A 166 16.19 -16.31 -3.01
CA LYS A 166 16.94 -17.56 -3.28
C LYS A 166 16.50 -18.67 -2.33
N ASP A 167 16.02 -19.76 -2.89
CA ASP A 167 15.42 -20.90 -2.22
C ASP A 167 14.34 -20.46 -1.20
N ASN A 168 14.70 -20.42 0.09
CA ASN A 168 13.81 -20.03 1.19
C ASN A 168 14.20 -18.70 1.85
N GLN A 169 15.05 -17.92 1.19
CA GLN A 169 15.57 -16.64 1.69
C GLN A 169 15.15 -15.49 0.77
N LEU A 170 15.04 -14.31 1.37
CA LEU A 170 14.71 -13.08 0.70
C LEU A 170 15.50 -11.94 1.35
N SER A 171 16.44 -11.35 0.61
CA SER A 171 17.25 -10.21 1.05
C SER A 171 16.80 -8.93 0.34
N SER A 172 16.83 -7.81 1.06
CA SER A 172 16.62 -6.48 0.45
C SER A 172 17.96 -5.99 -0.12
N GLU A 173 17.95 -5.48 -1.35
CA GLU A 173 19.13 -4.89 -1.98
C GLU A 173 19.12 -3.38 -1.90
N TRP A 174 18.01 -2.76 -2.32
CA TRP A 174 17.83 -1.31 -2.28
C TRP A 174 16.35 -0.93 -2.32
N GLU A 175 16.07 0.30 -1.90
CA GLU A 175 14.74 0.89 -1.93
C GLU A 175 14.80 2.37 -2.31
N ILE A 176 13.70 2.85 -2.90
CA ILE A 176 13.40 4.27 -3.04
C ILE A 176 12.34 4.59 -2.00
N ASN A 177 12.60 5.63 -1.22
CA ASN A 177 11.74 6.05 -0.14
C ASN A 177 10.78 7.16 -0.57
N PHE A 178 9.66 7.22 0.13
CA PHE A 178 8.74 8.34 0.10
C PHE A 178 9.52 9.66 0.27
N PRO A 179 9.23 10.70 -0.53
CA PRO A 179 8.01 10.93 -1.32
C PRO A 179 8.08 10.48 -2.79
N HIS A 180 9.16 9.84 -3.24
CA HIS A 180 9.34 9.49 -4.64
C HIS A 180 8.66 8.15 -4.97
N SER A 181 7.44 8.17 -5.52
CA SER A 181 6.67 6.96 -5.81
C SER A 181 6.07 6.96 -7.22
N LEU A 182 6.38 5.95 -8.03
CA LEU A 182 5.67 5.75 -9.31
C LEU A 182 4.18 5.44 -9.09
N GLY A 183 3.83 4.76 -7.99
CA GLY A 183 2.44 4.55 -7.60
C GLY A 183 1.70 5.88 -7.37
N LEU A 184 2.30 6.80 -6.60
CA LEU A 184 1.71 8.12 -6.36
C LEU A 184 1.75 9.05 -7.58
N LEU A 185 2.76 8.91 -8.45
CA LEU A 185 2.77 9.57 -9.77
C LEU A 185 1.56 9.13 -10.59
N TYR A 186 1.30 7.82 -10.65
CA TYR A 186 0.17 7.26 -11.37
C TYR A 186 -1.17 7.66 -10.72
N SER A 187 -1.26 7.65 -9.39
CA SER A 187 -2.43 8.16 -8.67
C SER A 187 -2.63 9.67 -8.86
N ALA A 188 -1.56 10.44 -9.10
CA ALA A 188 -1.68 11.87 -9.42
C ALA A 188 -2.34 12.09 -10.78
N PHE A 189 -2.00 11.31 -11.80
CA PHE A 189 -2.73 11.33 -13.07
C PHE A 189 -4.16 10.78 -12.94
N THR A 190 -4.36 9.73 -12.14
CA THR A 190 -5.69 9.18 -11.83
C THR A 190 -6.59 10.27 -11.23
N TYR A 191 -6.06 11.03 -10.27
CA TYR A 191 -6.74 12.19 -9.69
C TYR A 191 -6.96 13.30 -10.72
N PHE A 192 -5.94 13.64 -11.52
CA PHE A 192 -5.99 14.73 -12.49
C PHE A 192 -7.02 14.48 -13.60
N THR A 193 -7.22 13.22 -13.98
CA THR A 193 -8.23 12.77 -14.95
C THR A 193 -9.58 12.50 -14.28
N GLY A 194 -9.80 12.96 -13.04
CA GLY A 194 -11.09 12.94 -12.36
C GLY A 194 -11.54 11.56 -11.85
N PHE A 195 -10.63 10.60 -11.77
CA PHE A 195 -10.91 9.30 -11.15
C PHE A 195 -10.57 9.30 -9.67
N ARG A 196 -11.23 8.39 -8.94
CA ARG A 196 -11.03 8.23 -7.50
C ARG A 196 -9.71 7.50 -7.23
N VAL A 197 -8.80 8.12 -6.49
CA VAL A 197 -7.55 7.50 -6.01
C VAL A 197 -7.84 6.25 -5.17
N ASN A 198 -6.97 5.24 -5.27
CA ASN A 198 -7.08 3.90 -4.67
C ASN A 198 -8.27 3.06 -5.18
N SER A 199 -8.82 3.40 -6.34
CA SER A 199 -9.95 2.67 -6.95
C SER A 199 -10.18 2.99 -8.42
N GLY A 200 -9.45 3.96 -8.99
CA GLY A 200 -9.66 4.52 -10.31
C GLY A 200 -8.47 4.29 -11.24
N GLU A 201 -7.35 3.84 -10.69
CA GLU A 201 -6.08 3.60 -11.37
C GLU A 201 -6.26 2.63 -12.56
N TYR A 202 -7.07 1.58 -12.37
CA TYR A 202 -7.38 0.64 -13.44
C TYR A 202 -8.24 1.24 -14.56
N LYS A 203 -9.04 2.28 -14.26
CA LYS A 203 -9.85 2.98 -15.28
C LYS A 203 -8.94 3.81 -16.17
N LEU A 204 -7.99 4.54 -15.56
CA LEU A 204 -6.96 5.26 -16.31
C LEU A 204 -6.15 4.30 -17.18
N MET A 205 -5.77 3.13 -16.63
CA MET A 205 -5.06 2.11 -17.41
C MET A 205 -5.92 1.60 -18.58
N GLY A 206 -7.22 1.42 -18.35
CA GLY A 206 -8.16 1.02 -19.39
C GLY A 206 -8.36 2.07 -20.49
N LEU A 207 -8.09 3.35 -20.22
CA LEU A 207 -8.09 4.42 -21.22
C LEU A 207 -6.80 4.50 -22.03
N ALA A 208 -5.67 4.01 -21.49
CA ALA A 208 -4.36 4.08 -22.14
C ALA A 208 -4.33 3.62 -23.62
N PRO A 209 -4.99 2.52 -24.05
CA PRO A 209 -4.98 2.11 -25.46
C PRO A 209 -5.79 3.03 -26.40
N TYR A 210 -6.58 3.95 -25.88
CA TYR A 210 -7.37 4.93 -26.67
C TYR A 210 -6.66 6.28 -26.83
N GLY A 211 -5.51 6.47 -26.16
CA GLY A 211 -4.75 7.70 -26.16
C GLY A 211 -3.55 7.69 -27.10
N GLU A 212 -2.88 8.84 -27.18
CA GLU A 212 -1.59 9.01 -27.87
C GLU A 212 -0.53 9.49 -26.87
N ALA A 213 0.71 9.02 -27.02
CA ALA A 213 1.82 9.28 -26.09
C ALA A 213 2.41 10.71 -26.22
N LYS A 214 1.57 11.74 -26.15
CA LYS A 214 1.94 13.16 -26.38
C LYS A 214 2.70 13.81 -25.23
N TYR A 215 2.54 13.28 -24.01
CA TYR A 215 3.07 13.91 -22.79
C TYR A 215 4.36 13.27 -22.28
N VAL A 216 4.94 12.30 -23.00
CA VAL A 216 6.13 11.55 -22.53
C VAL A 216 7.28 12.51 -22.20
N ASP A 217 7.67 13.36 -23.15
CA ASP A 217 8.76 14.31 -22.94
C ASP A 217 8.44 15.31 -21.82
N LEU A 218 7.20 15.78 -21.74
CA LEU A 218 6.78 16.72 -20.69
C LEU A 218 6.91 16.09 -19.29
N ILE A 219 6.52 14.82 -19.15
CA ILE A 219 6.61 14.07 -17.91
C ILE A 219 8.07 13.82 -17.53
N LEU A 220 8.91 13.38 -18.47
CA LEU A 220 10.33 13.10 -18.23
C LEU A 220 11.14 14.38 -17.96
N ASN A 221 10.78 15.50 -18.59
CA ASN A 221 11.51 16.76 -18.41
C ASN A 221 11.13 17.50 -17.12
N HIS A 222 9.91 17.30 -16.59
CA HIS A 222 9.40 18.11 -15.48
C HIS A 222 9.02 17.33 -14.22
N LEU A 223 8.44 16.13 -14.36
CA LEU A 223 7.80 15.42 -13.24
C LEU A 223 8.66 14.32 -12.64
N VAL A 224 9.39 13.57 -13.47
CA VAL A 224 10.21 12.44 -13.04
C VAL A 224 11.55 12.43 -13.74
N ASP A 225 12.60 12.37 -12.94
CA ASP A 225 13.99 12.30 -13.36
C ASP A 225 14.46 10.84 -13.18
N VAL A 226 14.53 10.11 -14.30
CA VAL A 226 14.97 8.71 -14.36
C VAL A 226 16.47 8.67 -14.58
N LYS A 227 17.18 7.94 -13.71
CA LYS A 227 18.63 7.80 -13.70
C LYS A 227 19.09 6.64 -14.60
N GLU A 228 20.37 6.65 -14.94
CA GLU A 228 20.98 5.63 -15.80
C GLU A 228 20.88 4.22 -15.20
N ASP A 229 20.85 4.10 -13.87
CA ASP A 229 20.68 2.84 -13.15
C ASP A 229 19.19 2.40 -13.00
N GLY A 230 18.26 3.16 -13.58
CA GLY A 230 16.82 2.91 -13.51
C GLY A 230 16.14 3.43 -12.23
N THR A 231 16.90 3.96 -11.26
CA THR A 231 16.31 4.68 -10.13
C THR A 231 15.68 5.99 -10.60
N TYR A 232 14.82 6.59 -9.78
CA TYR A 232 14.13 7.81 -10.18
C TYR A 232 13.89 8.76 -9.00
N ARG A 233 13.71 10.04 -9.32
CA ARG A 233 13.21 11.04 -8.38
C ARG A 233 12.07 11.84 -8.98
N LEU A 234 11.05 12.07 -8.17
CA LEU A 234 9.94 12.95 -8.53
C LEU A 234 10.28 14.41 -8.21
N ASN A 235 9.88 15.30 -9.09
CA ASN A 235 9.92 16.74 -8.83
C ASN A 235 8.71 17.13 -7.96
N MET A 236 8.94 17.15 -6.65
CA MET A 236 7.89 17.39 -5.65
C MET A 236 7.19 18.74 -5.77
N ASN A 237 7.72 19.69 -6.55
CA ASN A 237 7.08 20.98 -6.80
C ASN A 237 5.73 20.86 -7.52
N TYR A 238 5.46 19.77 -8.23
CA TYR A 238 4.22 19.57 -8.99
C TYR A 238 3.18 18.75 -8.23
N PHE A 239 3.51 18.23 -7.05
CA PHE A 239 2.65 17.35 -6.29
C PHE A 239 2.20 17.99 -4.98
N ASP A 240 1.06 17.53 -4.45
CA ASP A 240 0.54 17.96 -3.15
C ASP A 240 0.41 16.80 -2.17
N PHE A 241 0.50 15.54 -2.60
CA PHE A 241 0.27 14.36 -1.75
C PHE A 241 1.23 14.23 -0.56
N ALA A 242 2.37 14.93 -0.56
CA ALA A 242 3.30 14.93 0.56
C ALA A 242 2.83 15.78 1.74
N THR A 243 2.00 16.80 1.50
CA THR A 243 1.58 17.74 2.54
C THR A 243 0.11 18.10 2.56
N GLY A 244 -0.56 18.02 1.43
CA GLY A 244 -1.95 18.41 1.27
C GLY A 244 -2.90 17.22 1.26
N PHE A 245 -4.16 17.53 0.95
CA PHE A 245 -5.25 16.55 0.89
C PHE A 245 -5.60 16.16 -0.56
N LYS A 246 -4.76 16.55 -1.52
CA LYS A 246 -4.91 16.30 -2.97
C LYS A 246 -3.64 15.67 -3.52
N MET A 247 -3.70 15.12 -4.73
CA MET A 247 -2.52 14.53 -5.37
C MET A 247 -1.65 15.56 -6.10
N THR A 248 -2.29 16.50 -6.82
CA THR A 248 -1.64 17.50 -7.67
C THR A 248 -1.89 18.92 -7.18
N ASN A 249 -1.09 19.88 -7.66
CA ASN A 249 -1.22 21.30 -7.34
C ASN A 249 -1.35 22.17 -8.62
N ASN A 250 -1.40 23.51 -8.46
CA ASN A 250 -1.56 24.43 -9.59
C ASN A 250 -0.43 24.33 -10.62
N ARG A 251 0.82 24.05 -10.22
CA ARG A 251 1.92 23.89 -11.19
C ARG A 251 1.70 22.68 -12.09
N PHE A 252 1.09 21.61 -11.56
CA PHE A 252 0.68 20.46 -12.37
C PHE A 252 -0.41 20.86 -13.37
N ALA A 253 -1.42 21.60 -12.92
CA ALA A 253 -2.48 22.08 -13.80
C ALA A 253 -1.93 22.99 -14.91
N ASP A 254 -1.04 23.91 -14.57
CA ASP A 254 -0.37 24.81 -15.50
C ASP A 254 0.49 24.04 -16.52
N LEU A 255 1.19 22.98 -16.08
CA LEU A 255 2.02 22.13 -16.94
C LEU A 255 1.20 21.47 -18.05
N PHE A 256 0.00 21.01 -17.75
CA PHE A 256 -0.91 20.36 -18.70
C PHE A 256 -1.94 21.31 -19.30
N GLY A 257 -1.87 22.61 -19.00
CA GLY A 257 -2.75 23.65 -19.52
C GLY A 257 -4.23 23.50 -19.14
N ARG A 258 -4.55 22.76 -18.08
CA ARG A 258 -5.93 22.55 -17.62
C ARG A 258 -6.02 22.20 -16.14
N LEU A 259 -7.18 22.47 -15.54
CA LEU A 259 -7.49 22.02 -14.18
C LEU A 259 -7.79 20.51 -14.13
N PRO A 260 -7.68 19.86 -12.96
CA PRO A 260 -8.14 18.49 -12.78
C PRO A 260 -9.60 18.32 -13.20
N ARG A 261 -9.90 17.25 -13.95
CA ARG A 261 -11.27 16.91 -14.36
C ARG A 261 -12.13 16.59 -13.12
N THR A 262 -13.38 17.02 -13.11
CA THR A 262 -14.36 16.58 -12.09
C THR A 262 -14.95 15.21 -12.44
N ALA A 263 -15.46 14.45 -11.47
CA ALA A 263 -15.87 13.07 -11.71
C ALA A 263 -17.03 12.96 -12.72
N GLU A 264 -17.92 13.95 -12.71
CA GLU A 264 -19.16 14.05 -13.48
C GLU A 264 -18.95 14.54 -14.93
N GLU A 265 -17.80 15.13 -15.24
CA GLU A 265 -17.45 15.59 -16.58
C GLU A 265 -17.30 14.43 -17.56
N LYS A 266 -17.61 14.67 -18.84
CA LYS A 266 -17.34 13.68 -19.88
C LYS A 266 -15.84 13.48 -20.06
N ILE A 267 -15.43 12.23 -20.22
CA ILE A 267 -14.06 11.87 -20.59
C ILE A 267 -13.76 12.42 -22.00
N SER A 268 -12.59 13.00 -22.18
CA SER A 268 -12.12 13.64 -23.40
C SER A 268 -10.81 13.02 -23.88
N GLN A 269 -10.33 13.40 -25.08
CA GLN A 269 -9.00 13.01 -25.58
C GLN A 269 -7.83 13.64 -24.81
N GLN A 270 -8.11 14.52 -23.84
CA GLN A 270 -7.09 15.06 -22.93
C GLN A 270 -6.93 14.21 -21.67
N ASP A 271 -7.81 13.24 -21.42
CA ASP A 271 -7.82 12.32 -20.27
C ASP A 271 -7.22 10.96 -20.65
#